data_AF-A0A7S2SGS9-F1
#
_entry.id   AF-A0A7S2SGS9-F1
#
_cell.length_a   1.000
_cell.length_b   1.000
_cell.length_c   1.000
_cell.angle_alpha   90.00
_cell.angle_beta   90.00
_cell.angle_gamma   90.00
#
_symmetry.space_group_name_H-M   'P 1'
#
loop_
_entity.id
_entity.type
_entity.pdbx_description
1 polymer ?
#
loop_
_entity_poly.entity_id
_entity_poly.type
_entity_poly.pdbx_seq_one_letter_code
_entity_poly.pdbx_strand_id
1 'polypeptide(L)'
;TGRLSNGVFERMVAEAERFKTQDEEQRARIEAKNACENQCFAIKKAAQEANGLSEDAKQSVISKVEETLAFLEQSDASTPASEYESRGKQLQDFASPILASAQQSGKASPTSNPAENPTVEEVD
;
A
#
# COMPACT_ATOMS: atom_id res chain seq x y z
N THR A 1 -35.05 31.63 36.21
CA THR A 1 -35.42 30.67 35.15
C THR A 1 -34.37 30.65 34.03
N GLY A 2 -33.10 30.35 34.36
CA GLY A 2 -31.98 30.35 33.40
C GLY A 2 -31.15 29.06 33.36
N ARG A 3 -31.58 28.00 34.09
CA ARG A 3 -30.85 26.71 34.14
C ARG A 3 -31.14 25.81 32.93
N LEU A 4 -32.21 26.07 32.19
CA LEU A 4 -32.58 25.26 31.02
C LEU A 4 -31.72 25.61 29.79
N SER A 5 -31.32 26.88 29.62
CA SER A 5 -30.53 27.34 28.47
C SER A 5 -29.08 26.84 28.49
N ASN A 6 -28.45 26.81 29.67
CA ASN A 6 -27.06 26.38 29.81
C ASN A 6 -26.88 24.89 29.52
N GLY A 7 -27.80 24.03 29.98
CA GLY A 7 -27.75 22.60 29.70
C GLY A 7 -28.09 22.22 28.25
N VAL A 8 -28.85 23.06 27.53
CA VAL A 8 -29.07 22.89 26.09
C VAL A 8 -27.83 23.30 25.30
N PHE A 9 -27.16 24.39 25.66
CA PHE A 9 -25.91 24.80 25.03
C PHE A 9 -24.79 23.77 25.23
N GLU A 10 -24.60 23.24 26.45
CA GLU A 10 -23.63 22.17 26.72
C GLU A 10 -23.94 20.90 25.92
N ARG A 11 -25.22 20.53 25.78
CA ARG A 11 -25.63 19.42 24.91
C ARG A 11 -25.36 19.70 23.44
N MET A 12 -25.63 20.91 22.96
CA MET A 12 -25.33 21.30 21.58
C MET A 12 -23.84 21.26 21.28
N VAL A 13 -22.99 21.69 22.24
CA VAL A 13 -21.52 21.63 22.10
C VAL A 13 -21.06 20.16 22.08
N ALA A 14 -21.52 19.33 23.01
CA ALA A 14 -21.15 17.91 23.06
C ALA A 14 -21.63 17.14 21.81
N GLU A 15 -22.80 17.48 21.29
CA GLU A 15 -23.35 16.90 20.07
C GLU A 15 -22.55 17.33 18.83
N ALA A 16 -22.15 18.61 18.75
CA ALA A 16 -21.27 19.09 17.69
C ALA A 16 -19.88 18.42 17.71
N GLU A 17 -19.28 18.24 18.89
CA GLU A 17 -18.01 17.51 19.03
C GLU A 17 -18.13 16.04 18.62
N ARG A 18 -19.24 15.40 19.00
CA ARG A 18 -19.52 14.02 18.61
C ARG A 18 -19.67 13.89 17.09
N PHE A 19 -20.44 14.77 16.44
CA PHE A 19 -20.60 14.74 15.00
C PHE A 19 -19.28 14.99 14.28
N LYS A 20 -18.49 15.96 14.73
CA LYS A 20 -17.16 16.21 14.19
C LYS A 20 -16.27 14.98 14.27
N THR A 21 -16.24 14.30 15.42
CA THR A 21 -15.43 13.09 15.61
C THR A 21 -15.89 11.95 14.69
N GLN A 22 -17.21 11.75 14.55
CA GLN A 22 -17.78 10.74 13.66
C GLN A 22 -17.45 11.02 12.19
N ASP A 23 -17.51 12.29 11.77
CA ASP A 23 -17.14 12.70 10.41
C ASP A 23 -15.64 12.47 10.13
N GLU A 24 -14.78 12.80 11.09
CA GLU A 24 -13.34 12.55 11.00
C GLU A 24 -13.01 11.05 10.91
N GLU A 25 -13.66 10.22 11.73
CA GLU A 25 -13.49 8.75 11.69
C GLU A 25 -13.98 8.15 10.37
N GLN A 26 -15.14 8.60 9.85
CA GLN A 26 -15.65 8.16 8.56
C GLN A 26 -14.71 8.55 7.42
N ARG A 27 -14.21 9.80 7.45
CA ARG A 27 -13.26 10.29 6.46
C ARG A 27 -11.96 9.49 6.48
N ALA A 28 -11.35 9.32 7.65
CA ALA A 28 -10.11 8.57 7.79
C ALA A 28 -10.25 7.13 7.30
N ARG A 29 -11.40 6.50 7.56
CA ARG A 29 -11.72 5.16 7.09
C ARG A 29 -11.81 5.07 5.56
N ILE A 30 -12.50 6.02 4.92
CA ILE A 30 -12.61 6.06 3.46
C ILE A 30 -11.23 6.29 2.83
N GLU A 31 -10.44 7.21 3.37
CA GLU A 31 -9.08 7.49 2.91
C GLU A 31 -8.18 6.25 3.05
N ALA A 32 -8.23 5.55 4.19
CA ALA A 32 -7.45 4.33 4.42
C ALA A 32 -7.88 3.18 3.49
N LYS A 33 -9.19 3.00 3.25
CA LYS A 33 -9.71 2.01 2.30
C LYS A 33 -9.21 2.29 0.88
N ASN A 34 -9.33 3.53 0.42
CA ASN A 34 -8.87 3.96 -0.91
C ASN A 34 -7.35 3.80 -1.06
N ALA A 35 -6.58 4.11 -0.01
CA ALA A 35 -5.14 3.90 -0.01
C ALA A 35 -4.77 2.42 -0.15
N CYS A 36 -5.44 1.53 0.59
CA CYS A 36 -5.24 0.08 0.50
C CYS A 36 -5.60 -0.46 -0.90
N GLU A 37 -6.71 0.01 -1.48
CA GLU A 37 -7.14 -0.37 -2.83
C GLU A 37 -6.12 0.10 -3.90
N ASN A 38 -5.66 1.34 -3.81
CA ASN A 38 -4.62 1.86 -4.70
C ASN A 38 -3.32 1.05 -4.61
N GLN A 39 -2.91 0.65 -3.40
CA GLN A 39 -1.76 -0.24 -3.20
C GLN A 39 -1.97 -1.61 -3.85
N CYS A 40 -3.15 -2.21 -3.71
CA CYS A 40 -3.52 -3.47 -4.35
C CYS A 40 -3.30 -3.40 -5.87
N PHE A 41 -3.84 -2.37 -6.52
CA PHE A 41 -3.71 -2.20 -7.96
C PHE A 41 -2.27 -1.93 -8.40
N ALA A 42 -1.53 -1.10 -7.65
CA ALA A 42 -0.12 -0.84 -7.93
C ALA A 42 0.73 -2.11 -7.86
N ILE A 43 0.53 -2.94 -6.84
CA ILE A 43 1.26 -4.21 -6.66
C ILE A 43 0.86 -5.23 -7.74
N LYS A 44 -0.43 -5.34 -8.07
CA LYS A 44 -0.90 -6.22 -9.15
C LYS A 44 -0.24 -5.87 -10.48
N LYS A 45 -0.24 -4.57 -10.82
CA LYS A 45 0.41 -4.07 -12.02
C LYS A 45 1.92 -4.38 -12.02
N ALA A 46 2.61 -4.09 -10.92
CA ALA A 46 4.04 -4.38 -10.80
C ALA A 46 4.36 -5.87 -10.98
N ALA A 47 3.55 -6.77 -10.42
CA ALA A 47 3.72 -8.21 -10.59
C ALA A 47 3.51 -8.68 -12.04
N GLN A 48 2.51 -8.12 -12.72
CA GLN A 48 2.21 -8.43 -14.12
C GLN A 48 3.32 -7.94 -15.07
N GLU A 49 3.85 -6.74 -14.83
CA GLU A 49 4.88 -6.11 -15.67
C GLU A 49 6.30 -6.59 -15.35
N ALA A 50 6.50 -7.28 -14.23
CA ALA A 50 7.83 -7.70 -13.81
C ALA A 50 8.36 -8.88 -14.65
N ASN A 51 9.47 -8.60 -15.32
CA ASN A 51 10.27 -9.58 -16.05
C ASN A 51 11.22 -10.28 -15.06
N GLY A 52 11.23 -11.62 -15.04
CA GLY A 52 12.13 -12.41 -14.19
C GLY A 52 11.53 -12.95 -12.89
N LEU A 53 10.23 -12.77 -12.64
CA LEU A 53 9.51 -13.64 -11.70
C LEU A 53 9.10 -14.95 -12.40
N SER A 54 9.11 -16.04 -11.64
CA SER A 54 8.41 -17.27 -12.03
C SER A 54 6.90 -17.04 -12.04
N GLU A 55 6.18 -17.86 -12.81
CA GLU A 55 4.71 -17.79 -12.87
C GLU A 55 4.09 -18.03 -11.49
N ASP A 56 4.63 -18.97 -10.71
CA ASP A 56 4.17 -19.24 -9.34
C ASP A 56 4.32 -18.01 -8.43
N ALA A 57 5.43 -17.27 -8.55
CA ALA A 57 5.67 -16.08 -7.74
C ALA A 57 4.72 -14.93 -8.14
N LYS A 58 4.49 -14.75 -9.45
CA LYS A 58 3.50 -13.79 -9.96
C LYS A 58 2.09 -14.14 -9.45
N GLN A 59 1.69 -15.39 -9.60
CA GLN A 59 0.38 -15.86 -9.20
C GLN A 59 0.19 -15.74 -7.68
N SER A 60 1.22 -16.02 -6.89
CA SER A 60 1.17 -15.85 -5.43
C SER A 60 0.91 -14.41 -5.02
N VAL A 61 1.58 -13.42 -5.65
CA VAL A 61 1.31 -12.00 -5.41
C VAL A 61 -0.09 -11.60 -5.86
N ILE A 62 -0.51 -12.01 -7.06
CA ILE A 62 -1.84 -11.69 -7.60
C ILE A 62 -2.93 -12.26 -6.70
N SER A 63 -2.81 -13.50 -6.24
CA SER A 63 -3.78 -14.12 -5.34
C SER A 63 -3.84 -13.39 -3.99
N LYS A 64 -2.72 -12.92 -3.45
CA LYS A 64 -2.73 -12.13 -2.20
C LYS A 64 -3.37 -10.75 -2.39
N VAL A 65 -3.17 -10.12 -3.54
CA VAL A 65 -3.90 -8.89 -3.91
C VAL A 65 -5.40 -9.16 -3.97
N GLU A 66 -5.83 -10.24 -4.64
CA GLU A 66 -7.24 -10.58 -4.79
C GLU A 66 -7.92 -10.92 -3.46
N GLU A 67 -7.23 -11.61 -2.54
CA GLU A 67 -7.70 -11.81 -1.18
C GLU A 67 -7.92 -10.47 -0.44
N THR A 68 -7.00 -9.52 -0.63
CA THR A 68 -7.09 -8.20 0.00
C THR A 68 -8.24 -7.39 -0.60
N LEU A 69 -8.40 -7.39 -1.93
CA LEU A 69 -9.53 -6.74 -2.62
C LEU A 69 -10.87 -7.34 -2.18
N ALA A 70 -10.97 -8.66 -2.09
CA ALA A 70 -12.19 -9.33 -1.62
C ALA A 70 -12.56 -8.94 -0.19
N PHE A 71 -11.56 -8.72 0.68
CA PHE A 71 -11.79 -8.14 2.00
C PHE A 71 -12.31 -6.69 1.92
N LEU A 72 -11.72 -5.84 1.06
CA LEU A 72 -12.18 -4.46 0.89
C LEU A 72 -13.62 -4.39 0.35
N GLU A 73 -14.02 -5.32 -0.52
CA GLU A 73 -15.40 -5.41 -1.02
C GLU A 73 -16.40 -5.82 0.07
N GLN A 74 -15.99 -6.70 0.99
CA GLN A 74 -16.82 -7.19 2.09
C GLN A 74 -16.81 -6.27 3.32
N SER A 75 -15.86 -5.35 3.40
CA SER A 75 -15.72 -4.41 4.52
C SER A 75 -16.92 -3.45 4.63
N ASP A 76 -17.31 -3.13 5.85
CA ASP A 76 -18.46 -2.28 6.16
C ASP A 76 -18.10 -1.08 7.06
N ALA A 77 -19.12 -0.32 7.48
CA ALA A 77 -18.98 0.83 8.38
C ALA A 77 -18.62 0.47 9.83
N SER A 78 -18.36 -0.80 10.15
CA SER A 78 -17.74 -1.21 11.43
C SER A 78 -16.24 -1.44 11.31
N THR A 79 -15.73 -1.60 10.07
CA THR A 79 -14.30 -1.85 9.83
C THR A 79 -13.47 -0.59 10.12
N PRO A 80 -12.49 -0.63 11.05
CA PRO A 80 -11.72 0.54 11.44
C PRO A 80 -10.67 0.90 10.39
N ALA A 81 -10.30 2.18 10.32
CA ALA A 81 -9.25 2.67 9.41
C ALA A 81 -7.93 1.88 9.54
N SER A 82 -7.54 1.56 10.77
CA SER A 82 -6.32 0.80 11.10
C SER A 82 -6.28 -0.60 10.50
N GLU A 83 -7.43 -1.24 10.23
CA GLU A 83 -7.45 -2.56 9.62
C GLU A 83 -7.07 -2.51 8.14
N TYR A 84 -7.53 -1.47 7.42
CA TYR A 84 -7.11 -1.23 6.03
C TYR A 84 -5.62 -0.94 5.94
N GLU A 85 -5.10 -0.11 6.85
CA GLU A 85 -3.66 0.20 6.92
C GLU A 85 -2.82 -1.05 7.20
N SER A 86 -3.24 -1.87 8.17
CA SER A 86 -2.56 -3.12 8.51
C SER A 86 -2.54 -4.09 7.32
N ARG A 87 -3.67 -4.25 6.63
CA ARG A 87 -3.74 -5.14 5.46
C ARG A 87 -2.91 -4.62 4.29
N GLY A 88 -2.96 -3.31 4.01
CA GLY A 88 -2.10 -2.67 3.01
C GLY A 88 -0.62 -2.91 3.32
N LYS A 89 -0.21 -2.74 4.58
CA LYS A 89 1.15 -3.03 5.02
C LYS A 89 1.53 -4.51 4.87
N GLN A 90 0.66 -5.43 5.26
CA GLN A 90 0.92 -6.88 5.12
C GLN A 90 1.09 -7.27 3.65
N LEU A 91 0.27 -6.72 2.76
CA LEU A 91 0.38 -6.93 1.32
C LEU A 91 1.70 -6.36 0.78
N GLN A 92 2.07 -5.15 1.19
CA GLN A 92 3.33 -4.52 0.82
C GLN A 92 4.54 -5.35 1.30
N ASP A 93 4.55 -5.77 2.57
CA ASP A 93 5.61 -6.55 3.18
C ASP A 93 5.78 -7.92 2.49
N PHE A 94 4.67 -8.52 2.05
CA PHE A 94 4.67 -9.76 1.29
C PHE A 94 5.21 -9.59 -0.14
N ALA A 95 4.73 -8.57 -0.86
CA ALA A 95 5.03 -8.40 -2.28
C ALA A 95 6.42 -7.79 -2.54
N SER A 96 6.90 -6.90 -1.65
CA SER A 96 8.16 -6.18 -1.83
C SER A 96 9.38 -7.09 -2.09
N PRO A 97 9.67 -8.14 -1.29
CA PRO A 97 10.81 -9.01 -1.56
C PRO A 97 10.66 -9.83 -2.86
N ILE A 98 9.42 -10.23 -3.19
CA ILE A 98 9.12 -11.01 -4.39
C ILE A 98 9.34 -10.15 -5.65
N LEU A 99 8.82 -8.92 -5.67
CA LEU A 99 9.02 -7.99 -6.79
C LEU A 99 10.48 -7.52 -6.91
N ALA A 100 11.19 -7.35 -5.79
CA ALA A 100 12.61 -6.99 -5.80
C ALA A 100 13.49 -8.06 -6.48
N SER A 101 13.16 -9.34 -6.27
CA SER A 101 13.88 -10.46 -6.90
C SER A 101 13.88 -10.39 -8.44
N ALA A 102 12.80 -9.87 -9.05
CA ALA A 102 12.70 -9.74 -10.49
C ALA A 102 13.58 -8.65 -11.08
N GLN A 103 13.74 -7.53 -10.36
CA GLN A 103 14.63 -6.44 -10.79
C GLN A 103 16.10 -6.88 -10.81
N GLN A 104 16.48 -7.81 -9.93
CA GLN A 104 17.84 -8.35 -9.89
C GLN A 104 18.10 -9.32 -11.04
N SER A 105 17.10 -10.11 -11.45
CA SER A 105 17.14 -10.98 -12.63
C SER A 105 17.24 -10.21 -13.95
N GLY A 106 16.80 -8.94 -13.99
CA GLY A 106 16.95 -8.04 -15.14
C GLY A 106 18.31 -7.36 -15.28
N LYS A 107 19.23 -7.52 -14.32
CA LYS A 107 20.57 -6.89 -14.32
C LYS A 107 21.73 -7.82 -14.74
N ALA A 108 21.45 -9.03 -15.22
CA ALA A 108 22.47 -9.92 -15.76
C ALA A 108 22.57 -9.84 -17.29
N SER A 109 23.24 -8.80 -17.80
CA SER A 109 24.15 -8.79 -18.98
C SER A 109 24.39 -7.33 -19.43
N PRO A 110 25.67 -6.91 -19.52
CA PRO A 110 26.32 -6.96 -20.81
C PRO A 110 27.45 -7.99 -20.81
N THR A 111 27.35 -8.93 -21.74
CA THR A 111 28.48 -9.71 -22.25
C THR A 111 29.62 -8.77 -22.64
N SER A 112 30.73 -8.84 -21.91
CA SER A 112 32.06 -8.66 -22.50
C SER A 112 33.05 -9.51 -21.69
N ASN A 113 33.54 -10.55 -22.33
CA ASN A 113 34.63 -11.43 -21.91
C ASN A 113 35.63 -11.40 -23.08
N PRO A 114 36.90 -11.83 -22.92
CA PRO A 114 38.05 -11.19 -22.26
C PRO A 114 39.20 -10.95 -23.28
N ALA A 115 40.35 -10.44 -22.82
CA ALA A 115 41.55 -10.02 -23.59
C ALA A 115 41.38 -8.64 -24.25
N GLU A 116 42.23 -7.66 -23.98
CA GLU A 116 43.66 -7.65 -24.27
C GLU A 116 44.31 -6.53 -23.44
N ASN A 117 45.42 -6.85 -22.76
CA ASN A 117 46.27 -5.82 -22.20
C ASN A 117 47.10 -5.23 -23.34
N PRO A 118 47.12 -3.90 -23.52
CA PRO A 118 48.42 -3.27 -23.73
C PRO A 118 48.63 -2.08 -22.79
N THR A 119 49.78 -2.15 -22.13
CA THR A 119 50.61 -1.05 -21.62
C THR A 119 50.62 0.17 -22.57
N VAL A 120 50.68 1.40 -22.03
CA VAL A 120 51.48 2.58 -22.45
C VAL A 120 50.87 3.80 -21.73
N GLU A 121 51.40 4.22 -20.58
CA GLU A 121 52.48 5.21 -20.38
C GLU A 121 51.92 6.64 -20.27
N GLU A 122 52.08 7.23 -19.09
CA GLU A 122 51.87 8.66 -18.84
C GLU A 122 52.80 9.50 -19.72
N VAL A 123 52.25 10.48 -20.45
CA VAL A 123 52.87 11.73 -20.97
C VAL A 123 51.75 12.46 -21.73
N ASP A 124 51.37 13.72 -21.51
CA ASP A 124 51.95 14.93 -20.90
C ASP A 124 50.79 15.76 -20.29
#